data_AF-A0A8J3RGD7-F1
#
_entry.id   AF-A0A8J3RGD7-F1
#
_cell.length_a   1.000
_cell.length_b   1.000
_cell.length_c   1.000
_cell.angle_alpha   90.00
_cell.angle_beta   90.00
_cell.angle_gamma   90.00
#
_symmetry.space_group_name_H-M   'P 1'
#
loop_
_entity.id
_entity.type
_entity.pdbx_description
1 polymer ?
#
loop_
_entity_poly.entity_id
_entity_poly.type
_entity_poly.pdbx_seq_one_letter_code
_entity_poly.pdbx_strand_id
1 'polypeptide(L)'
;MHGNAFEPIQIPTWVWDRDESRERLKNRDVAGLFNLAVKYAGASQTRISAATGIAQGRISELMRGQRQVADLEVFERVATGLGLPDHARMLLGLAPLDIASPSGDNDDEHQEQIAELTARIEMAAAVDQPMVMILTTDTNNLRLLDRRLGSVAIAEKMRAQISQIRRAHHHAVRPGIRAQLAHILAETESLAGWQAINTGALNDAWTHYENAKAAAREADTPAVLAYVCAEQAYVLMDLGRQGFGSGRSSL
;
A
#
# COMPACT_ATOMS: atom_id res chain seq x y z
N MET A 1 37.99 16.25 -29.89
CA MET A 1 38.27 17.07 -28.68
C MET A 1 38.70 16.10 -27.59
N HIS A 2 39.97 16.12 -27.17
CA HIS A 2 40.46 15.26 -26.10
C HIS A 2 39.99 15.84 -24.76
N GLY A 3 39.13 15.12 -24.04
CA GLY A 3 38.65 15.55 -22.72
C GLY A 3 39.82 15.78 -21.76
N ASN A 4 39.67 16.77 -20.88
CA ASN A 4 40.70 17.14 -19.91
C ASN A 4 41.04 15.93 -19.02
N ALA A 5 42.32 15.74 -18.67
CA ALA A 5 42.77 14.60 -17.87
C ALA A 5 42.13 14.53 -16.47
N PHE A 6 41.55 15.65 -16.01
CA PHE A 6 40.91 15.80 -14.70
C PHE A 6 39.38 15.76 -14.74
N GLU A 7 38.76 15.57 -15.91
CA GLU A 7 37.32 15.49 -16.02
C GLU A 7 36.82 14.10 -15.57
N PRO A 8 35.75 14.02 -14.75
CA PRO A 8 35.19 12.74 -14.33
C PRO A 8 34.81 11.86 -15.51
N ILE A 9 35.09 10.56 -15.40
CA ILE A 9 34.68 9.59 -16.43
C ILE A 9 33.18 9.37 -16.29
N GLN A 10 32.40 9.89 -17.24
CA GLN A 10 30.95 9.69 -17.27
C GLN A 10 30.58 8.53 -18.18
N ILE A 11 30.20 7.40 -17.58
CA ILE A 11 29.60 6.26 -18.28
C ILE A 11 28.08 6.31 -18.05
N PRO A 12 27.23 6.34 -19.10
CA PRO A 12 25.78 6.40 -18.92
C PRO A 12 25.24 5.24 -18.08
N THR A 13 24.26 5.50 -17.21
CA THR A 13 23.73 4.52 -16.24
C THR A 13 23.29 3.22 -16.90
N TRP A 14 22.56 3.29 -18.02
CA TRP A 14 22.06 2.11 -18.75
C TRP A 14 23.16 1.15 -19.23
N VAL A 15 24.42 1.58 -19.32
CA VAL A 15 25.54 0.70 -19.68
C VAL A 15 25.75 -0.35 -18.59
N TRP A 16 25.53 0.01 -17.32
CA TRP A 16 25.69 -0.86 -16.17
C TRP A 16 24.58 -1.91 -16.06
N ASP A 17 23.41 -1.63 -16.66
CA ASP A 17 22.26 -2.54 -16.68
C ASP A 17 22.34 -3.65 -17.72
N ARG A 18 23.27 -3.55 -18.68
CA ARG A 18 23.46 -4.59 -19.71
C ARG A 18 23.99 -5.88 -19.10
N ASP A 19 23.49 -7.02 -19.56
CA ASP A 19 23.90 -8.34 -19.09
C ASP A 19 25.43 -8.55 -19.17
N GLU A 20 26.06 -8.13 -20.27
CA GLU A 20 27.52 -8.19 -20.43
C GLU A 20 28.27 -7.38 -19.34
N SER A 21 27.76 -6.20 -18.98
CA SER A 21 28.35 -5.37 -17.92
C SER A 21 28.13 -5.98 -16.55
N ARG A 22 26.94 -6.52 -16.29
CA ARG A 22 26.60 -7.23 -15.05
C ARG A 22 27.46 -8.47 -14.86
N GLU A 23 27.73 -9.22 -15.92
CA GLU A 23 28.64 -10.38 -15.89
C GLU A 23 30.08 -9.96 -15.58
N ARG A 24 30.59 -8.90 -16.22
CA ARG A 24 31.92 -8.35 -15.91
C ARG A 24 32.06 -7.90 -14.46
N LEU A 25 31.03 -7.25 -13.91
CA LEU A 25 31.00 -6.82 -12.52
C LEU A 25 31.03 -8.03 -11.56
N LYS A 26 30.18 -9.04 -11.79
CA LYS A 26 30.16 -10.28 -11.00
C LYS A 26 31.49 -11.02 -11.03
N ASN A 27 32.14 -11.06 -12.20
CA ASN A 27 33.43 -11.70 -12.40
C ASN A 27 34.62 -10.82 -11.99
N ARG A 28 34.39 -9.61 -11.47
CA ARG A 28 35.43 -8.63 -11.09
C ARG A 28 36.43 -8.33 -12.22
N ASP A 29 35.95 -8.30 -13.45
CA ASP A 29 36.74 -8.08 -14.66
C ASP A 29 37.11 -6.60 -14.84
N VAL A 30 38.18 -6.17 -14.16
CA VAL A 30 38.70 -4.78 -14.22
C VAL A 30 39.08 -4.37 -15.65
N ALA A 31 39.63 -5.29 -16.45
CA ALA A 31 39.96 -5.01 -17.84
C ALA A 31 38.69 -4.68 -18.65
N GLY A 32 37.63 -5.45 -18.43
CA GLY A 32 36.30 -5.19 -18.96
C GLY A 32 35.74 -3.83 -18.56
N LEU A 33 35.86 -3.45 -17.29
CA LEU A 33 35.41 -2.15 -16.79
C LEU A 33 36.15 -0.99 -17.46
N PHE A 34 37.47 -1.10 -17.64
CA PHE A 34 38.24 -0.10 -18.40
C PHE A 34 37.84 -0.05 -19.86
N ASN A 35 37.54 -1.19 -20.48
CA ASN A 35 37.04 -1.22 -21.85
C ASN A 35 35.67 -0.53 -21.97
N LEU A 36 34.78 -0.63 -20.97
CA LEU A 36 33.53 0.14 -20.92
C LEU A 36 33.81 1.66 -20.88
N ALA A 37 34.78 2.09 -20.07
CA ALA A 37 35.20 3.49 -19.99
C ALA A 37 35.78 4.01 -21.32
N VAL A 38 36.60 3.22 -22.00
CA VAL A 38 37.13 3.55 -23.33
C VAL A 38 35.98 3.65 -24.35
N LYS A 39 35.07 2.67 -24.36
CA LYS A 39 34.01 2.55 -25.37
C LYS A 39 32.91 3.60 -25.22
N TYR A 40 32.43 3.84 -24.00
CA TYR A 40 31.24 4.66 -23.76
C TYR A 40 31.56 6.08 -23.28
N ALA A 41 32.75 6.31 -22.69
CA ALA A 41 33.18 7.63 -22.25
C ALA A 41 34.36 8.20 -23.07
N GLY A 42 34.92 7.44 -24.02
CA GLY A 42 36.11 7.85 -24.78
C GLY A 42 37.36 8.05 -23.91
N ALA A 43 37.43 7.34 -22.78
CA ALA A 43 38.51 7.52 -21.81
C ALA A 43 39.84 6.97 -22.35
N SER A 44 40.90 7.79 -22.34
CA SER A 44 42.26 7.30 -22.60
C SER A 44 42.84 6.59 -21.37
N GLN A 45 43.87 5.75 -21.53
CA GLN A 45 44.54 5.10 -20.39
C GLN A 45 45.12 6.12 -19.40
N THR A 46 45.59 7.28 -19.89
CA THR A 46 46.04 8.39 -19.04
C THR A 46 44.87 8.98 -18.23
N ARG A 47 43.68 9.10 -18.82
CA ARG A 47 42.48 9.59 -18.10
C ARG A 47 41.99 8.58 -17.07
N ILE A 48 41.98 7.29 -17.41
CA ILE A 48 41.66 6.21 -16.45
C ILE A 48 42.68 6.19 -15.31
N SER A 49 43.96 6.43 -15.61
CA SER A 49 45.03 6.53 -14.61
C SER A 49 44.77 7.66 -13.62
N ALA A 50 44.44 8.85 -14.12
CA ALA A 50 44.10 10.01 -13.30
C ALA A 50 42.87 9.76 -12.41
N ALA A 51 41.81 9.14 -12.96
CA ALA A 51 40.56 8.91 -12.24
C ALA A 51 40.64 7.79 -11.18
N THR A 52 41.46 6.75 -11.41
CA THR A 52 41.55 5.58 -10.53
C THR A 52 42.78 5.58 -9.62
N GLY A 53 43.75 6.47 -9.87
CA GLY A 53 45.04 6.48 -9.17
C GLY A 53 45.90 5.25 -9.46
N ILE A 54 45.62 4.51 -10.55
CA ILE A 54 46.42 3.37 -11.01
C ILE A 54 47.41 3.88 -12.07
N ALA A 55 48.69 3.52 -11.95
CA ALA A 55 49.70 3.93 -12.94
C ALA A 55 49.33 3.47 -14.36
N GLN A 56 49.53 4.34 -15.36
CA GLN A 56 49.14 4.07 -16.75
C GLN A 56 49.76 2.78 -17.32
N GLY A 57 51.02 2.47 -17.00
CA GLY A 57 51.65 1.20 -17.39
C GLY A 57 50.91 -0.03 -16.83
N ARG A 58 50.48 0.02 -15.56
CA ARG A 58 49.70 -1.04 -14.92
C ARG A 58 48.30 -1.19 -15.52
N ILE A 59 47.67 -0.09 -15.95
CA ILE A 59 46.40 -0.15 -16.70
C ILE A 59 46.59 -0.91 -18.01
N SER A 60 47.67 -0.65 -18.74
CA SER A 60 47.99 -1.36 -19.97
C SER A 60 48.17 -2.87 -19.76
N GLU A 61 48.92 -3.26 -18.71
CA GLU A 61 49.10 -4.68 -18.33
C GLU A 61 47.77 -5.36 -17.96
N LEU A 62 46.92 -4.69 -17.20
CA LEU A 62 45.59 -5.18 -16.83
C LEU A 62 44.70 -5.38 -18.06
N MET A 63 44.64 -4.39 -18.95
CA MET A 63 43.84 -4.48 -20.19
C MET A 63 44.32 -5.58 -21.14
N ARG A 64 45.61 -5.93 -21.11
CA ARG A 64 46.21 -7.03 -21.88
C ARG A 64 46.09 -8.39 -21.19
N GLY A 65 45.49 -8.46 -20.00
CA GLY A 65 45.35 -9.70 -19.23
C GLY A 65 46.66 -10.23 -18.63
N GLN A 66 47.73 -9.42 -18.62
CA GLN A 66 49.04 -9.80 -18.08
C GLN A 66 49.07 -9.72 -16.55
N ARG A 67 48.08 -9.08 -15.94
CA ARG A 67 47.96 -8.90 -14.50
C ARG A 67 46.49 -8.94 -14.07
N GLN A 68 46.25 -9.26 -12.80
CA GLN A 68 44.92 -9.23 -12.19
C GLN A 68 44.94 -8.36 -10.93
N VAL A 69 43.77 -7.82 -10.57
CA VAL A 69 43.58 -7.08 -9.33
C VAL A 69 43.06 -8.04 -8.27
N ALA A 70 43.74 -8.11 -7.13
CA ALA A 70 43.34 -8.93 -5.99
C ALA A 70 42.85 -8.07 -4.80
N ASP A 71 43.35 -6.84 -4.66
CA ASP A 71 43.10 -6.01 -3.48
C ASP A 71 41.77 -5.27 -3.56
N LEU A 72 40.97 -5.35 -2.49
CA LEU A 72 39.66 -4.67 -2.37
C LEU A 72 39.78 -3.15 -2.55
N GLU A 73 40.83 -2.53 -2.01
CA GLU A 73 41.10 -1.10 -2.13
C GLU A 73 41.27 -0.66 -3.59
N VAL A 74 41.81 -1.53 -4.45
CA VAL A 74 41.94 -1.23 -5.89
C VAL A 74 40.56 -1.27 -6.55
N PHE A 75 39.70 -2.22 -6.18
CA PHE A 75 38.32 -2.27 -6.69
C PHE A 75 37.51 -1.04 -6.28
N GLU A 76 37.66 -0.55 -5.05
CA GLU A 76 37.02 0.67 -4.59
C GLU A 76 37.47 1.90 -5.39
N ARG A 77 38.78 2.04 -5.64
CA ARG A 77 39.32 3.13 -6.47
C ARG A 77 38.86 3.05 -7.92
N VAL A 78 38.76 1.84 -8.48
CA VAL A 78 38.20 1.64 -9.82
C VAL A 78 36.72 2.02 -9.84
N ALA A 79 35.94 1.56 -8.86
CA ALA A 79 34.52 1.84 -8.78
C ALA A 79 34.22 3.34 -8.65
N THR A 80 34.98 4.03 -7.79
CA THR A 80 34.88 5.49 -7.61
C THR A 80 35.38 6.24 -8.84
N GLY A 81 36.54 5.85 -9.41
CA GLY A 81 37.13 6.52 -10.57
C GLY A 81 36.32 6.37 -11.86
N LEU A 82 35.51 5.30 -11.98
CA LEU A 82 34.61 5.07 -13.11
C LEU A 82 33.16 5.53 -12.83
N GLY A 83 32.87 6.04 -11.63
CA GLY A 83 31.54 6.52 -11.27
C GLY A 83 30.46 5.42 -11.26
N LEU A 84 30.76 4.25 -10.70
CA LEU A 84 29.80 3.14 -10.64
C LEU A 84 28.57 3.52 -9.79
N PRO A 85 27.34 3.30 -10.31
CA PRO A 85 26.12 3.39 -9.49
C PRO A 85 26.03 2.24 -8.48
N ASP A 86 25.16 2.38 -7.49
CA ASP A 86 25.12 1.48 -6.33
C ASP A 86 24.85 0.02 -6.68
N HIS A 87 23.91 -0.25 -7.59
CA HIS A 87 23.67 -1.61 -8.05
C HIS A 87 24.93 -2.24 -8.69
N ALA A 88 25.75 -1.44 -9.40
CA ALA A 88 26.99 -1.92 -10.01
C ALA A 88 28.10 -2.13 -8.97
N ARG A 89 28.19 -1.25 -7.96
CA ARG A 89 29.09 -1.42 -6.80
C ARG A 89 28.76 -2.71 -6.06
N MET A 90 27.48 -2.98 -5.82
CA MET A 90 27.00 -4.20 -5.17
C MET A 90 27.33 -5.45 -5.99
N LEU A 91 27.13 -5.43 -7.30
CA LEU A 91 27.52 -6.55 -8.18
C LEU A 91 29.03 -6.83 -8.18
N LEU A 92 29.86 -5.79 -8.02
CA LEU A 92 31.31 -5.91 -7.86
C LEU A 92 31.71 -6.44 -6.46
N GLY A 93 30.76 -6.47 -5.51
CA GLY A 93 30.96 -6.86 -4.12
C GLY A 93 31.42 -5.73 -3.21
N LEU A 94 31.09 -4.48 -3.55
CA LEU A 94 31.34 -3.28 -2.75
C LEU A 94 30.06 -2.78 -2.08
N ALA A 95 30.21 -2.00 -1.01
CA ALA A 95 29.10 -1.30 -0.39
C ALA A 95 28.55 -0.19 -1.32
N PRO A 96 27.22 0.03 -1.32
CA PRO A 96 26.61 1.20 -1.97
C PRO A 96 27.06 2.49 -1.28
N LEU A 97 27.06 3.59 -2.03
CA LEU A 97 27.34 4.94 -1.52
C LEU A 97 26.07 5.56 -0.90
N ASP A 98 24.90 5.29 -1.48
CA ASP A 98 23.61 5.63 -0.88
C ASP A 98 22.97 4.38 -0.26
N ILE A 99 22.96 4.35 1.07
CA ILE A 99 22.38 3.24 1.84
C ILE A 99 20.85 3.19 1.62
N ALA A 100 20.22 4.28 1.15
CA ALA A 100 18.77 4.38 0.97
C ALA A 100 18.25 3.84 -0.38
N SER A 101 19.09 3.69 -1.42
CA SER A 101 18.63 3.29 -2.77
C SER A 101 19.55 2.25 -3.43
N PRO A 102 19.45 0.95 -3.04
CA PRO A 102 20.33 -0.10 -3.55
C PRO A 102 20.05 -0.54 -5.00
N SER A 103 18.94 -0.12 -5.64
CA SER A 103 18.55 -0.60 -6.97
C SER A 103 17.57 0.37 -7.66
N GLY A 104 18.02 1.08 -8.69
CA GLY A 104 17.21 2.09 -9.40
C GLY A 104 15.99 1.56 -10.17
N ASP A 105 15.79 0.25 -10.27
CA ASP A 105 14.56 -0.35 -10.86
C ASP A 105 13.42 -0.50 -9.83
N ASN A 106 13.70 -0.42 -8.52
CA ASN A 106 12.68 -0.59 -7.46
C ASN A 106 12.11 0.73 -6.93
N ASP A 107 12.61 1.88 -7.43
CA ASP A 107 12.25 3.19 -6.87
C ASP A 107 10.78 3.54 -7.13
N ASP A 108 10.23 3.24 -8.31
CA ASP A 108 8.85 3.56 -8.66
C ASP A 108 7.83 2.71 -7.87
N GLU A 109 8.04 1.40 -7.79
CA GLU A 109 7.16 0.49 -7.02
C GLU A 109 7.23 0.78 -5.52
N HIS A 110 8.42 1.09 -5.00
CA HIS A 110 8.59 1.43 -3.58
C HIS A 110 7.98 2.78 -3.24
N GLN A 111 8.06 3.76 -4.13
CA GLN A 111 7.38 5.06 -3.96
C GLN A 111 5.85 4.91 -3.97
N GLU A 112 5.30 4.09 -4.86
CA GLU A 112 3.86 3.84 -4.90
C GLU A 112 3.39 3.15 -3.61
N GLN A 113 4.13 2.16 -3.12
CA GLN A 113 3.84 1.48 -1.84
C GLN A 113 3.91 2.44 -0.65
N ILE A 114 4.90 3.34 -0.59
CA ILE A 114 5.01 4.36 0.45
C ILE A 114 3.81 5.33 0.39
N ALA A 115 3.44 5.79 -0.80
CA ALA A 115 2.32 6.70 -0.99
C ALA A 115 1.00 6.04 -0.56
N GLU A 116 0.79 4.79 -0.94
CA GLU A 116 -0.39 4.02 -0.55
C GLU A 116 -0.46 3.84 0.98
N LEU A 117 0.65 3.45 1.62
CA LEU A 117 0.71 3.29 3.07
C LEU A 117 0.46 4.62 3.79
N THR A 118 1.01 5.71 3.29
CA THR A 118 0.81 7.05 3.85
C THR A 118 -0.67 7.46 3.77
N ALA A 119 -1.30 7.28 2.60
CA ALA A 119 -2.73 7.56 2.43
C ALA A 119 -3.61 6.71 3.38
N ARG A 120 -3.28 5.42 3.57
CA ARG A 120 -3.98 4.55 4.53
C ARG A 120 -3.84 5.04 5.98
N ILE A 121 -2.65 5.50 6.37
CA ILE A 121 -2.39 6.06 7.71
C ILE A 121 -3.16 7.36 7.91
N GLU A 122 -3.15 8.26 6.92
CA GLU A 122 -3.89 9.52 6.96
C GLU A 122 -5.41 9.28 7.09
N MET A 123 -5.96 8.34 6.30
CA MET A 123 -7.36 7.93 6.43
C MET A 123 -7.66 7.39 7.83
N ALA A 124 -6.80 6.53 8.38
CA ALA A 124 -6.97 6.00 9.73
C ALA A 124 -6.86 7.08 10.81
N ALA A 125 -6.00 8.08 10.61
CA ALA A 125 -5.81 9.20 11.53
C ALA A 125 -7.02 10.15 11.55
N ALA A 126 -7.70 10.32 10.41
CA ALA A 126 -8.93 11.10 10.30
C ALA A 126 -10.13 10.46 11.06
N VAL A 127 -10.04 9.17 11.39
CA VAL A 127 -11.07 8.49 12.19
C VAL A 127 -10.80 8.71 13.68
N ASP A 128 -11.30 9.83 14.18
CA ASP A 128 -11.11 10.31 15.55
C ASP A 128 -12.42 10.42 16.35
N GLN A 129 -12.32 10.90 17.59
CA GLN A 129 -13.49 11.07 18.47
C GLN A 129 -14.55 12.04 17.92
N PRO A 130 -14.17 13.24 17.42
CA PRO A 130 -15.10 14.12 16.71
C PRO A 130 -15.88 13.43 15.59
N MET A 131 -15.23 12.62 14.75
CA MET A 131 -15.92 11.86 13.70
C MET A 131 -16.94 10.87 14.28
N VAL A 132 -16.59 10.13 15.35
CA VAL A 132 -17.54 9.24 16.04
C VAL A 132 -18.77 10.01 16.50
N MET A 133 -18.58 11.16 17.14
CA MET A 133 -19.68 12.00 17.66
C MET A 133 -20.60 12.51 16.55
N ILE A 134 -20.05 12.90 15.39
CA ILE A 134 -20.82 13.31 14.22
C ILE A 134 -21.69 12.15 13.74
N LEU A 135 -21.09 10.96 13.56
CA LEU A 135 -21.81 9.78 13.06
C LEU A 135 -22.90 9.29 14.03
N THR A 136 -22.65 9.37 15.33
CA THR A 136 -23.69 9.12 16.36
C THR A 136 -24.85 10.11 16.23
N THR A 137 -24.53 11.40 16.08
CA THR A 137 -25.55 12.46 15.96
C THR A 137 -26.39 12.26 14.70
N ASP A 138 -25.78 11.93 13.58
CA ASP A 138 -26.47 11.68 12.32
C ASP A 138 -27.38 10.44 12.38
N THR A 139 -26.95 9.39 13.08
CA THR A 139 -27.76 8.19 13.34
C THR A 139 -29.02 8.54 14.16
N ASN A 140 -28.87 9.37 15.19
CA ASN A 140 -30.01 9.84 15.97
C ASN A 140 -30.95 10.75 15.16
N ASN A 141 -30.40 11.60 14.30
CA ASN A 141 -31.19 12.41 13.37
C ASN A 141 -31.98 11.55 12.37
N LEU A 142 -31.41 10.44 11.89
CA LEU A 142 -32.11 9.50 11.02
C LEU A 142 -33.29 8.84 11.73
N ARG A 143 -33.16 8.44 13.00
CA ARG A 143 -34.28 7.92 13.80
C ARG A 143 -35.42 8.94 13.93
N LEU A 144 -35.09 10.22 14.11
CA LEU A 144 -36.09 11.28 14.21
C LEU A 144 -36.79 11.53 12.87
N LEU A 145 -36.02 11.53 11.76
CA LEU A 145 -36.57 11.70 10.42
C LEU A 145 -37.44 10.51 10.01
N ASP A 146 -37.04 9.28 10.31
CA ASP A 146 -37.84 8.07 10.09
C ASP A 146 -39.23 8.18 10.73
N ARG A 147 -39.27 8.56 12.02
CA ARG A 147 -40.54 8.74 12.75
C ARG A 147 -41.43 9.84 12.19
N ARG A 148 -40.86 10.84 11.53
CA ARG A 148 -41.60 12.02 11.03
C ARG A 148 -42.03 11.89 9.57
N LEU A 149 -41.18 11.31 8.73
CA LEU A 149 -41.37 11.24 7.28
C LEU A 149 -41.67 9.83 6.78
N GLY A 150 -41.43 8.81 7.61
CA GLY A 150 -41.56 7.40 7.26
C GLY A 150 -40.30 6.82 6.62
N SER A 151 -40.20 5.49 6.66
CA SER A 151 -39.00 4.74 6.28
C SER A 151 -38.61 4.85 4.82
N VAL A 152 -39.60 4.90 3.91
CA VAL A 152 -39.35 5.01 2.46
C VAL A 152 -38.68 6.33 2.11
N ALA A 153 -39.07 7.44 2.75
CA ALA A 153 -38.59 8.77 2.43
C ALA A 153 -37.09 8.97 2.77
N ILE A 154 -36.56 8.19 3.71
CA ILE A 154 -35.18 8.35 4.20
C ILE A 154 -34.25 7.19 3.81
N ALA A 155 -34.73 6.21 3.04
CA ALA A 155 -33.98 4.98 2.73
C ALA A 155 -32.61 5.25 2.07
N GLU A 156 -32.53 6.21 1.14
CA GLU A 156 -31.26 6.61 0.51
C GLU A 156 -30.27 7.18 1.54
N LYS A 157 -30.76 8.06 2.42
CA LYS A 157 -29.94 8.66 3.47
C LYS A 157 -29.46 7.61 4.47
N MET A 158 -30.32 6.63 4.78
CA MET A 158 -29.98 5.50 5.65
C MET A 158 -28.83 4.66 5.06
N ARG A 159 -28.93 4.32 3.77
CA ARG A 159 -27.90 3.54 3.05
C ARG A 159 -26.58 4.30 2.94
N ALA A 160 -26.63 5.62 2.68
CA ALA A 160 -25.44 6.46 2.67
C ALA A 160 -24.75 6.48 4.04
N GLN A 161 -25.52 6.63 5.13
CA GLN A 161 -24.99 6.63 6.49
C GLN A 161 -24.33 5.30 6.86
N ILE A 162 -24.97 4.16 6.56
CA ILE A 162 -24.39 2.83 6.77
C ILE A 162 -23.05 2.71 6.04
N SER A 163 -23.02 3.14 4.77
CA SER A 163 -21.81 3.09 3.94
C SER A 163 -20.68 3.94 4.54
N GLN A 164 -21.00 5.12 5.06
CA GLN A 164 -20.04 6.02 5.70
C GLN A 164 -19.49 5.45 7.00
N ILE A 165 -20.35 4.94 7.89
CA ILE A 165 -19.92 4.32 9.16
C ILE A 165 -19.07 3.09 8.88
N ARG A 166 -19.45 2.26 7.90
CA ARG A 166 -18.70 1.05 7.54
C ARG A 166 -17.30 1.38 7.02
N ARG A 167 -17.14 2.43 6.21
CA ARG A 167 -15.82 2.92 5.78
C ARG A 167 -15.00 3.41 6.98
N ALA A 168 -15.57 4.26 7.83
CA ALA A 168 -14.89 4.76 9.02
C ALA A 168 -14.43 3.61 9.93
N HIS A 169 -15.31 2.63 10.16
CA HIS A 169 -15.00 1.44 10.95
C HIS A 169 -13.87 0.61 10.33
N HIS A 170 -13.87 0.43 9.00
CA HIS A 170 -12.81 -0.30 8.31
C HIS A 170 -11.43 0.34 8.50
N HIS A 171 -11.35 1.67 8.45
CA HIS A 171 -10.10 2.43 8.64
C HIS A 171 -9.74 2.72 10.11
N ALA A 172 -10.62 2.39 11.07
CA ALA A 172 -10.35 2.61 12.48
C ALA A 172 -9.29 1.64 13.02
N VAL A 173 -8.14 2.18 13.41
CA VAL A 173 -7.01 1.40 13.99
C VAL A 173 -6.99 1.41 15.51
N ARG A 174 -7.61 2.41 16.16
CA ARG A 174 -7.66 2.51 17.63
C ARG A 174 -8.78 1.63 18.18
N PRO A 175 -8.52 0.67 19.07
CA PRO A 175 -9.54 -0.27 19.55
C PRO A 175 -10.79 0.41 20.12
N GLY A 176 -10.63 1.48 20.91
CA GLY A 176 -11.76 2.22 21.48
C GLY A 176 -12.63 2.93 20.44
N ILE A 177 -12.03 3.52 19.40
CA ILE A 177 -12.77 4.17 18.30
C ILE A 177 -13.47 3.12 17.44
N ARG A 178 -12.77 2.03 17.14
CA ARG A 178 -13.30 0.91 16.37
C ARG A 178 -14.53 0.31 17.03
N ALA A 179 -14.47 0.03 18.33
CA ALA A 179 -15.62 -0.48 19.10
C ALA A 179 -16.80 0.50 19.11
N GLN A 180 -16.56 1.81 19.22
CA GLN A 180 -17.61 2.83 19.16
C GLN A 180 -18.26 2.91 17.77
N LEU A 181 -17.48 2.85 16.70
CA LEU A 181 -18.01 2.80 15.34
C LEU A 181 -18.78 1.51 15.05
N ALA A 182 -18.32 0.37 15.58
CA ALA A 182 -19.03 -0.89 15.51
C ALA A 182 -20.39 -0.81 16.25
N HIS A 183 -20.44 -0.15 17.40
CA HIS A 183 -21.68 0.09 18.13
C HIS A 183 -22.67 0.93 17.29
N ILE A 184 -22.23 2.05 16.73
CA ILE A 184 -23.06 2.92 15.88
C ILE A 184 -23.52 2.14 14.64
N LEU A 185 -22.64 1.33 14.03
CA LEU A 185 -22.99 0.50 12.88
C LEU A 185 -24.08 -0.51 13.25
N ALA A 186 -23.96 -1.17 14.41
CA ALA A 186 -24.97 -2.11 14.88
C ALA A 186 -26.34 -1.44 15.05
N GLU A 187 -26.38 -0.29 15.71
CA GLU A 187 -27.60 0.51 15.90
C GLU A 187 -28.26 0.93 14.58
N THR A 188 -27.42 1.35 13.63
CA THR A 188 -27.80 1.88 12.32
C THR A 188 -28.34 0.77 11.41
N GLU A 189 -27.68 -0.38 11.39
CA GLU A 189 -28.12 -1.57 10.65
C GLU A 189 -29.40 -2.16 11.26
N SER A 190 -29.56 -2.15 12.59
CA SER A 190 -30.80 -2.58 13.26
C SER A 190 -32.00 -1.74 12.79
N LEU A 191 -31.82 -0.42 12.72
CA LEU A 191 -32.85 0.50 12.23
C LEU A 191 -33.20 0.22 10.77
N ALA A 192 -32.20 0.02 9.90
CA ALA A 192 -32.44 -0.33 8.50
C ALA A 192 -33.15 -1.68 8.35
N GLY A 193 -32.84 -2.66 9.21
CA GLY A 193 -33.56 -3.93 9.28
C GLY A 193 -35.04 -3.73 9.59
N TRP A 194 -35.35 -2.86 10.55
CA TRP A 194 -36.73 -2.51 10.89
C TRP A 194 -37.47 -1.82 9.74
N GLN A 195 -36.80 -0.89 9.05
CA GLN A 195 -37.36 -0.22 7.87
C GLN A 195 -37.67 -1.21 6.75
N ALA A 196 -36.79 -2.17 6.52
CA ALA A 196 -36.98 -3.21 5.52
C ALA A 196 -38.16 -4.14 5.85
N ILE A 197 -38.43 -4.42 7.13
CA ILE A 197 -39.68 -5.09 7.55
C ILE A 197 -40.90 -4.26 7.15
N ASN A 198 -40.88 -2.96 7.44
CA ASN A 198 -42.02 -2.06 7.15
C ASN A 198 -42.33 -1.94 5.64
N THR A 199 -41.34 -2.17 4.78
CA THR A 199 -41.50 -2.16 3.32
C THR A 199 -41.69 -3.56 2.72
N GLY A 200 -41.71 -4.61 3.53
CA GLY A 200 -41.86 -6.01 3.10
C GLY A 200 -40.60 -6.63 2.49
N ALA A 201 -39.45 -5.97 2.57
CA ALA A 201 -38.17 -6.44 2.06
C ALA A 201 -37.47 -7.39 3.07
N LEU A 202 -38.08 -8.55 3.34
CA LEU A 202 -37.66 -9.45 4.43
C LEU A 202 -36.23 -9.99 4.29
N ASN A 203 -35.75 -10.23 3.06
CA ASN A 203 -34.36 -10.65 2.81
C ASN A 203 -33.35 -9.54 3.17
N ASP A 204 -33.68 -8.29 2.83
CA ASP A 204 -32.85 -7.14 3.18
C ASP A 204 -32.87 -6.94 4.70
N ALA A 205 -34.03 -7.08 5.33
CA ALA A 205 -34.16 -7.03 6.78
C ALA A 205 -33.25 -8.07 7.46
N TRP A 206 -33.29 -9.33 6.99
CA TRP A 206 -32.43 -10.38 7.50
C TRP A 206 -30.93 -10.03 7.38
N THR A 207 -30.53 -9.55 6.21
CA THR A 207 -29.14 -9.15 5.94
C THR A 207 -28.68 -8.03 6.87
N HIS A 208 -29.52 -7.01 7.06
CA HIS A 208 -29.25 -5.91 7.99
C HIS A 208 -29.10 -6.41 9.43
N TYR A 209 -29.98 -7.31 9.90
CA TYR A 209 -29.85 -7.87 11.25
C TYR A 209 -28.61 -8.76 11.43
N GLU A 210 -28.19 -9.52 10.43
CA GLU A 210 -26.91 -10.26 10.51
C GLU A 210 -25.72 -9.32 10.61
N ASN A 211 -25.69 -8.26 9.80
CA ASN A 211 -24.65 -7.22 9.89
C ASN A 211 -24.66 -6.53 11.27
N ALA A 212 -25.85 -6.20 11.79
CA ALA A 212 -26.00 -5.57 13.09
C ALA A 212 -25.46 -6.46 14.23
N LYS A 213 -25.75 -7.77 14.19
CA LYS A 213 -25.21 -8.72 15.19
C LYS A 213 -23.70 -8.87 15.10
N ALA A 214 -23.13 -8.89 13.89
CA ALA A 214 -21.69 -8.94 13.70
C ALA A 214 -21.02 -7.69 14.31
N ALA A 215 -21.53 -6.51 14.00
CA ALA A 215 -21.03 -5.25 14.54
C ALA A 215 -21.22 -5.15 16.07
N ALA A 216 -22.34 -5.62 16.61
CA ALA A 216 -22.60 -5.62 18.06
C ALA A 216 -21.63 -6.50 18.85
N ARG A 217 -21.20 -7.63 18.26
CA ARG A 217 -20.16 -8.50 18.85
C ARG A 217 -18.79 -7.83 18.85
N GLU A 218 -18.43 -7.15 17.75
CA GLU A 218 -17.17 -6.41 17.67
C GLU A 218 -17.14 -5.20 18.60
N ALA A 219 -18.29 -4.57 18.85
CA ALA A 219 -18.43 -3.50 19.83
C ALA A 219 -18.34 -3.97 21.30
N ASP A 220 -18.36 -5.29 21.54
CA ASP A 220 -18.45 -5.89 22.88
C ASP A 220 -19.61 -5.30 23.72
N THR A 221 -20.79 -5.14 23.09
CA THR A 221 -21.99 -4.61 23.74
C THR A 221 -23.10 -5.65 23.81
N PRO A 222 -23.17 -6.48 24.87
CA PRO A 222 -24.16 -7.56 25.00
C PRO A 222 -25.61 -7.08 24.92
N ALA A 223 -25.89 -5.88 25.46
CA ALA A 223 -27.23 -5.30 25.43
C ALA A 223 -27.72 -5.02 24.00
N VAL A 224 -26.85 -4.48 23.13
CA VAL A 224 -27.19 -4.23 21.73
C VAL A 224 -27.36 -5.55 20.98
N LEU A 225 -26.48 -6.52 21.20
CA LEU A 225 -26.62 -7.83 20.57
C LEU A 225 -27.95 -8.51 20.93
N ALA A 226 -28.33 -8.48 22.21
CA ALA A 226 -29.60 -9.02 22.67
C ALA A 226 -30.80 -8.29 22.03
N TYR A 227 -30.74 -6.95 21.96
CA TYR A 227 -31.75 -6.12 21.31
C TYR A 227 -31.92 -6.48 19.82
N VAL A 228 -30.83 -6.51 19.05
CA VAL A 228 -30.82 -6.85 17.62
C VAL A 228 -31.37 -8.26 17.37
N CYS A 229 -30.98 -9.23 18.19
CA CYS A 229 -31.52 -10.60 18.11
C CYS A 229 -33.03 -10.65 18.35
N ALA A 230 -33.52 -9.87 19.32
CA ALA A 230 -34.96 -9.77 19.60
C ALA A 230 -35.72 -9.12 18.42
N GLU A 231 -35.16 -8.08 17.81
CA GLU A 231 -35.76 -7.44 16.63
C GLU A 231 -35.80 -8.38 15.41
N GLN A 232 -34.73 -9.14 15.15
CA GLN A 232 -34.69 -10.09 14.04
C GLN A 232 -35.80 -11.16 14.12
N ALA A 233 -36.25 -11.51 15.33
CA ALA A 233 -37.34 -12.46 15.51
C ALA A 233 -38.66 -12.02 14.84
N TYR A 234 -38.88 -10.71 14.67
CA TYR A 234 -40.05 -10.21 13.95
C TYR A 234 -40.05 -10.59 12.47
N VAL A 235 -38.88 -10.74 11.84
CA VAL A 235 -38.76 -11.23 10.45
C VAL A 235 -39.36 -12.64 10.33
N LEU A 236 -39.07 -13.51 11.31
CA LEU A 236 -39.58 -14.88 11.34
C LEU A 236 -41.10 -14.91 11.58
N MET A 237 -41.62 -14.03 12.44
CA MET A 237 -43.06 -13.90 12.66
C MET A 237 -43.79 -13.47 11.39
N ASP A 238 -43.21 -12.56 10.61
CA ASP A 238 -43.82 -12.06 9.39
C ASP A 238 -43.77 -13.08 8.24
N LEU A 239 -42.66 -13.79 8.09
CA LEU A 239 -42.55 -14.97 7.20
C LEU A 239 -43.64 -16.01 7.52
N GLY A 240 -43.85 -16.30 8.80
CA GLY A 240 -44.89 -17.22 9.25
C GLY A 240 -46.28 -16.76 8.83
N ARG A 241 -46.61 -15.47 8.99
CA ARG A 241 -47.91 -14.91 8.59
C ARG A 241 -48.16 -15.01 7.08
N GLN A 242 -47.15 -14.76 6.25
CA GLN A 242 -47.27 -14.87 4.79
C GLN A 242 -47.49 -16.32 4.33
N GLY A 243 -46.81 -17.28 4.98
CA GLY A 243 -46.99 -18.72 4.72
C GLY A 243 -48.42 -19.23 5.02
N PHE A 244 -49.08 -18.69 6.04
CA PHE A 244 -50.47 -19.03 6.37
C PHE A 244 -51.51 -18.28 5.52
N GLY A 245 -51.17 -17.10 4.97
CA GLY A 245 -52.05 -16.30 4.12
C GLY A 245 -52.17 -16.80 2.68
N SER A 246 -51.11 -17.40 2.11
CA SER A 246 -51.12 -17.91 0.73
C SER A 246 -51.87 -19.24 0.54
N GLY A 247 -52.29 -19.91 1.63
CA GLY A 247 -52.98 -21.21 1.61
C GLY A 247 -54.52 -21.13 1.63
N ARG A 248 -55.12 -19.94 1.64
CA ARG A 248 -56.58 -19.74 1.73
C ARG A 248 -57.09 -18.77 0.66
N SER A 249 -56.92 -19.13 -0.61
CA SER A 249 -57.66 -18.49 -1.70
C SER A 249 -57.82 -19.47 -2.87
N SER A 250 -58.45 -20.61 -2.61
CA SER A 250 -58.90 -21.59 -3.62
C SER A 250 -59.98 -22.48 -3.01
N LEU A 251 -61.15 -21.91 -2.69
CA LEU A 251 -62.42 -22.62 -2.53
C LEU A 251 -63.56 -21.63 -2.83
#